data_AF-Q9APL5-F1
#
_entry.id   AF-Q9APL5-F1
#
_cell.length_a   1.000
_cell.length_b   1.000
_cell.length_c   1.000
_cell.angle_alpha   90.00
_cell.angle_beta   90.00
_cell.angle_gamma   90.00
#
_symmetry.space_group_name_H-M   'P 1'
#
loop_
_entity.id
_entity.type
_entity.pdbx_description
1 polymer ?
#
loop_
_entity_poly.entity_id
_entity_poly.type
_entity_poly.pdbx_seq_one_letter_code
_entity_poly.pdbx_strand_id
1 'polypeptide(L)' 'DQILKAIVDAAGATAGKKADEATNAVEAAIGADDANAGAAFAGGMNNKND' A
#
# COMPACT_ATOMS: atom_id res chain seq x y z
N ASP A 1 14.98 17.34 15.58
CA ASP A 1 14.90 16.12 14.74
C ASP A 1 14.37 16.33 13.34
N GLN A 2 15.08 17.12 12.55
CA GLN A 2 14.74 17.32 11.13
C GLN A 2 14.98 16.07 10.28
N ILE A 3 15.91 15.21 10.71
CA ILE A 3 16.25 13.96 10.03
C ILE A 3 15.12 12.94 10.15
N LEU A 4 14.57 12.73 11.36
CA LEU A 4 13.43 11.81 11.53
C LEU A 4 12.18 12.31 10.80
N LYS A 5 11.92 13.62 10.87
CA LYS A 5 10.79 14.26 10.15
C LYS A 5 10.89 14.02 8.64
N ALA A 6 12.07 14.20 8.05
CA ALA A 6 12.28 13.99 6.62
C ALA A 6 12.13 12.52 6.19
N ILE A 7 12.56 11.56 7.02
CA ILE A 7 12.39 10.13 6.75
C ILE A 7 10.92 9.73 6.82
N VAL A 8 10.20 10.21 7.84
CA VAL A 8 8.76 9.95 7.99
C VAL A 8 7.95 10.61 6.88
N ASP A 9 8.32 11.84 6.48
CA ASP A 9 7.66 12.54 5.37
C ASP A 9 7.93 11.84 4.03
N ALA A 10 9.15 11.34 3.78
CA ALA A 10 9.47 10.59 2.57
C ALA A 10 8.74 9.24 2.51
N ALA A 11 8.60 8.55 3.65
CA ALA A 11 7.82 7.33 3.74
C ALA A 11 6.32 7.59 3.54
N GLY A 12 5.80 8.71 4.07
CA GLY A 12 4.40 9.13 3.90
C GLY A 12 4.06 9.73 2.53
N ALA A 13 5.06 10.18 1.76
CA ALA A 13 4.84 10.79 0.43
C ALA A 13 4.52 9.77 -0.67
N THR A 14 4.71 8.47 -0.42
CA THR A 14 4.35 7.43 -1.39
C THR A 14 2.89 7.06 -1.17
N ALA A 15 2.00 7.67 -1.94
CA ALA A 15 0.60 7.24 -1.99
C ALA A 15 0.52 5.84 -2.62
N GLY A 16 -0.10 4.90 -1.92
CA GLY A 16 -0.38 3.59 -2.49
C GLY A 16 -1.47 3.67 -3.56
N LYS A 17 -1.51 2.63 -4.42
CA LYS A 17 -2.49 2.53 -5.50
C LYS A 17 -3.28 1.25 -5.35
N LYS A 18 -4.45 1.20 -6.00
CA LYS A 18 -5.20 -0.06 -6.14
C LYS A 18 -4.31 -1.09 -6.85
N ALA A 19 -4.56 -2.37 -6.59
CA ALA A 19 -3.69 -3.45 -7.08
C ALA A 19 -3.59 -3.52 -8.61
N ASP A 20 -4.60 -3.04 -9.33
CA ASP A 20 -4.67 -2.94 -10.79
C ASP A 20 -3.93 -1.72 -11.37
N GLU A 21 -3.71 -0.69 -10.55
CA GLU A 21 -3.04 0.56 -10.92
C GLU A 21 -1.60 0.67 -10.38
N ALA A 22 -1.22 -0.24 -9.47
CA ALA A 22 0.10 -0.24 -8.85
C ALA A 22 1.19 -0.66 -9.87
N THR A 23 2.23 0.17 -9.99
CA THR A 23 3.35 -0.07 -10.91
C THR A 23 4.53 -0.75 -10.23
N ASN A 24 4.54 -0.76 -8.90
CA ASN A 24 5.59 -1.37 -8.09
C ASN A 24 4.99 -2.01 -6.83
N ALA A 25 5.78 -2.90 -6.20
CA ALA A 25 5.34 -3.66 -5.03
C ALA A 25 5.06 -2.80 -3.80
N VAL A 26 5.71 -1.62 -3.67
CA VAL A 26 5.49 -0.71 -2.55
C VAL A 26 4.12 -0.03 -2.67
N GLU A 27 3.78 0.48 -3.85
CA GLU A 27 2.45 1.06 -4.13
C GLU A 27 1.32 0.05 -3.90
N ALA A 28 1.53 -1.21 -4.31
CA ALA A 28 0.56 -2.29 -4.13
C ALA A 28 0.41 -2.72 -2.66
N ALA A 29 1.50 -2.72 -1.89
CA ALA A 29 1.49 -3.10 -0.47
C ALA A 29 0.86 -2.03 0.42
N ILE A 30 1.01 -0.74 0.07
CA ILE A 30 0.33 0.36 0.76
C ILE A 30 -1.18 0.33 0.44
N GLY A 31 -1.53 0.14 -0.84
CA GLY A 31 -2.93 0.17 -1.29
C GLY A 31 -3.47 1.60 -1.41
N ALA A 32 -4.60 1.78 -2.11
CA ALA A 32 -5.25 3.09 -2.22
C ALA A 32 -5.82 3.58 -0.88
N ASP A 33 -6.10 4.87 -0.73
CA ASP A 33 -6.77 5.44 0.47
C ASP A 33 -8.29 5.15 0.53
N ASP A 34 -8.80 4.27 -0.33
CA ASP A 34 -10.21 3.87 -0.30
C ASP A 34 -10.49 2.92 0.86
N ALA A 35 -11.68 3.04 1.48
CA ALA A 35 -12.13 2.16 2.56
C ALA A 35 -12.08 0.64 2.22
N ASN A 36 -11.97 0.29 0.94
CA ASN A 36 -11.87 -1.08 0.44
C ASN A 36 -10.47 -1.47 -0.08
N ALA A 37 -9.45 -0.62 0.05
CA ALA A 37 -8.13 -0.91 -0.52
C ALA A 37 -7.46 -2.16 0.06
N GLY A 38 -7.71 -2.47 1.34
CA GLY A 38 -7.27 -3.72 1.97
C GLY A 38 -8.07 -4.96 1.55
N ALA A 39 -9.28 -4.79 0.99
CA ALA A 39 -10.16 -5.91 0.67
C ALA A 39 -9.66 -6.75 -0.52
N ALA A 40 -9.02 -6.12 -1.52
CA ALA A 40 -8.43 -6.84 -2.65
C ALA A 40 -7.23 -7.70 -2.23
N PHE A 41 -6.37 -7.16 -1.36
CA PHE A 41 -5.23 -7.90 -0.79
C PHE A 41 -5.70 -9.03 0.13
N ALA A 42 -6.66 -8.76 1.02
CA ALA A 42 -7.23 -9.77 1.92
C ALA A 42 -7.97 -10.88 1.15
N GLY A 43 -8.76 -10.54 0.12
CA GLY A 43 -9.48 -11.51 -0.70
C GLY A 43 -8.56 -12.44 -1.50
N GLY A 44 -7.43 -11.93 -2.01
CA GLY A 44 -6.45 -12.73 -2.76
C GLY A 44 -5.51 -13.59 -1.89
N MET A 45 -5.47 -13.38 -0.58
CA MET A 45 -4.70 -14.23 0.35
C MET A 45 -5.50 -15.41 0.90
N ASN A 46 -6.82 -15.27 1.01
CA ASN A 46 -7.68 -16.31 1.59
C ASN A 46 -7.82 -17.56 0.73
N ASN A 47 -7.48 -17.51 -0.57
CA ASN A 47 -7.69 -18.59 -1.53
C ASN A 47 -6.42 -19.38 -1.90
N LYS A 48 -5.30 -19.24 -1.18
CA LYS A 48 -4.07 -20.00 -1.48
C LYS A 48 -3.96 -21.33 -0.73
N ASN A 49 -5.03 -21.77 -0.06
CA ASN A 49 -5.05 -23.00 0.73
C ASN A 49 -6.18 -23.95 0.30
N ASP A 50 -6.46 -23.97 -1.01
CA ASP A 50 -7.22 -25.05 -1.68
C ASP A 50 -6.24 -25.90 -2.50
#